data_AF-A0A6N6T450-F1
#
_entry.id   AF-A0A6N6T450-F1
#
_cell.length_a   1.000
_cell.length_b   1.000
_cell.length_c   1.000
_cell.angle_alpha   90.00
_cell.angle_beta   90.00
_cell.angle_gamma   90.00
#
_symmetry.space_group_name_H-M   'P 1'
#
loop_
_entity.id
_entity.type
_entity.pdbx_description
1 polymer ?
#
loop_
_entity_poly.entity_id
_entity_poly.type
_entity_poly.pdbx_seq_one_letter_code
_entity_poly.pdbx_strand_id
1 'polypeptide(L)'
;MQPVPSTITKTYPPRGPLQQFRFADSTAFDCFRCGQAKESKLITVYQGNWSKRLCNACYGRLLSLYQIKAGTASEDERAEALASALIAMAADDDVRHAEKLFRASEERAERLSAEALRFIATAEYVAGRLEADPQLEWSPAVIGLCKAVEAELVGRMLKPLAALASRENLAADRQDKDIGRVAAYCADPARKPPELGAFAHFLQTVIHSTRRRESSVLVQAFLRLTANWPGSQWLLQPEGLHRALTALAVKFRNPAAHTDELGQQDYAGCRDHVIGSDGALWRLVVATEPRR
;
A
#
# COMPACT_ATOMS: atom_id res chain seq x y z
N MET A 1 5.66 36.44 6.88
CA MET A 1 6.65 35.96 5.89
C MET A 1 8.03 36.10 6.51
N GLN A 2 8.77 35.00 6.75
CA GLN A 2 10.20 35.11 7.04
C GLN A 2 10.92 35.59 5.77
N PRO A 3 11.92 36.48 5.87
CA PRO A 3 12.61 37.03 4.71
C PRO A 3 13.40 35.94 3.97
N VAL A 4 13.45 36.05 2.64
CA VAL A 4 14.31 35.22 1.79
C VAL A 4 15.77 35.50 2.20
N PRO A 5 16.56 34.50 2.63
CA PRO A 5 17.72 34.80 3.49
C PRO A 5 18.92 35.41 2.76
N SER A 6 18.93 35.42 1.43
CA SER A 6 20.07 35.87 0.62
C SER A 6 19.67 36.02 -0.86
N THR A 7 20.54 36.61 -1.67
CA THR A 7 20.31 36.81 -3.10
C THR A 7 20.21 35.48 -3.85
N ILE A 8 19.04 35.21 -4.45
CA ILE A 8 18.82 34.04 -5.32
C ILE A 8 19.51 34.29 -6.66
N THR A 9 20.41 33.39 -7.06
CA THR A 9 21.14 33.45 -8.34
C THR A 9 20.51 32.58 -9.41
N LYS A 10 19.75 31.55 -9.02
CA LYS A 10 19.01 30.70 -9.97
C LYS A 10 17.78 30.08 -9.33
N THR A 11 16.69 30.08 -10.09
CA THR A 11 15.47 29.31 -9.78
C THR A 11 15.38 28.15 -10.76
N TYR A 12 15.30 26.92 -10.26
CA TYR A 12 15.12 25.74 -11.11
C TYR A 12 13.64 25.57 -11.49
N PRO A 13 13.27 24.79 -12.52
CA PRO A 13 11.87 24.50 -12.78
C PRO A 13 11.19 23.79 -11.59
N PRO A 14 9.92 24.09 -11.28
CA PRO A 14 9.17 23.37 -10.26
C PRO A 14 9.01 21.89 -10.63
N ARG A 15 8.99 21.02 -9.62
CA ARG A 15 8.74 19.57 -9.77
C ARG A 15 7.70 19.14 -8.74
N GLY A 16 6.43 19.14 -9.14
CA GLY A 16 5.32 18.97 -8.20
C GLY A 16 5.31 20.13 -7.18
N PRO A 17 5.18 19.84 -5.86
CA PRO A 17 5.21 20.88 -4.83
C PRO A 17 6.63 21.37 -4.50
N LEU A 18 7.66 20.89 -5.20
CA LEU A 18 9.06 21.19 -4.89
C LEU A 18 9.60 22.28 -5.82
N GLN A 19 10.09 23.37 -5.22
CA GLN A 19 10.75 24.45 -5.94
C GLN A 19 12.17 24.65 -5.40
N GLN A 20 13.20 24.41 -6.23
CA GLN A 20 14.60 24.55 -5.81
C GLN A 20 15.18 25.90 -6.22
N PHE A 21 15.94 26.51 -5.32
CA PHE A 21 16.65 27.77 -5.51
C PHE A 21 18.14 27.60 -5.24
N ARG A 22 18.96 28.29 -6.03
CA ARG A 22 20.39 28.51 -5.75
C ARG A 22 20.60 29.93 -5.26
N PHE A 23 21.35 30.06 -4.18
CA PHE A 23 21.74 31.32 -3.56
C PHE A 23 23.18 31.68 -3.93
N ALA A 24 23.51 32.97 -3.87
CA ALA A 24 24.88 33.46 -4.06
C ALA A 24 25.81 32.88 -2.98
N ASP A 25 25.33 32.91 -1.73
CA ASP A 25 26.06 32.52 -0.54
C ASP A 25 25.43 31.32 0.15
N SER A 26 26.25 30.61 0.94
CA SER A 26 25.76 29.51 1.76
C SER A 26 24.80 30.07 2.80
N THR A 27 23.63 29.45 2.93
CA THR A 27 22.57 29.93 3.81
C THR A 27 22.24 28.84 4.81
N ALA A 28 22.24 29.20 6.09
CA ALA A 28 21.82 28.32 7.17
C ALA A 28 20.29 28.23 7.24
N PHE A 29 19.77 27.03 7.50
CA PHE A 29 18.34 26.78 7.69
C PHE A 29 18.12 25.45 8.41
N ASP A 30 16.99 25.34 9.09
CA ASP A 30 16.52 24.05 9.60
C ASP A 30 15.71 23.35 8.51
N CYS A 31 16.08 22.10 8.24
CA CYS A 31 15.33 21.29 7.29
C CYS A 31 13.99 20.91 7.92
N PHE A 32 12.91 21.45 7.36
CA PHE A 32 11.51 21.17 7.71
C PHE A 32 11.18 19.67 7.76
N ARG A 33 11.93 18.86 7.01
CA ARG A 33 11.69 17.42 6.82
C ARG A 33 12.55 16.49 7.68
N CYS A 34 13.61 16.98 8.31
CA CYS A 34 14.38 16.12 9.23
C CYS A 34 14.74 16.80 10.54
N GLY A 35 14.24 18.02 10.78
CA GLY A 35 14.57 18.87 11.91
C GLY A 35 16.04 19.30 12.04
N GLN A 36 16.94 18.77 11.20
CA GLN A 36 18.37 19.05 11.33
C GLN A 36 18.72 20.42 10.77
N ALA A 37 19.56 21.16 11.50
CA ALA A 37 20.23 22.34 11.00
C ALA A 37 21.13 21.99 9.79
N LYS A 38 21.06 22.81 8.75
CA LYS A 38 21.79 22.65 7.49
C LYS A 38 22.36 23.98 7.03
N GLU A 39 23.37 23.89 6.18
CA GLU A 39 23.94 25.02 5.49
C GLU A 39 24.14 24.63 4.02
N SER A 40 23.62 25.42 3.09
CA SER A 40 23.69 25.10 1.67
C SER A 40 23.46 26.32 0.79
N LYS A 41 24.07 26.33 -0.40
CA LYS A 41 23.71 27.24 -1.50
C LYS A 41 22.49 26.79 -2.29
N LEU A 42 22.07 25.54 -2.13
CA LEU A 42 20.87 24.96 -2.75
C LEU A 42 19.85 24.66 -1.66
N ILE A 43 18.69 25.31 -1.74
CA ILE A 43 17.57 25.10 -0.82
C ILE A 43 16.32 24.84 -1.65
N THR A 44 15.59 23.78 -1.29
CA THR A 44 14.28 23.52 -1.87
C THR A 44 13.19 24.01 -0.94
N VAL A 45 12.17 24.65 -1.48
CA VAL A 45 10.98 25.13 -0.78
C VAL A 45 9.81 24.24 -1.16
N TYR A 46 9.05 23.81 -0.16
CA TYR A 46 7.88 22.95 -0.33
C TYR A 46 6.59 23.77 -0.40
N GLN A 47 5.77 23.54 -1.42
CA GLN A 47 4.49 24.23 -1.68
C GLN A 47 4.62 25.77 -1.64
N GLY A 48 5.74 26.30 -2.11
CA GLY A 48 6.03 27.74 -2.07
C GLY A 48 6.19 28.33 -0.66
N ASN A 49 6.15 27.50 0.39
CA ASN A 49 6.23 27.96 1.77
C ASN A 49 7.67 27.95 2.28
N TRP A 50 8.25 29.14 2.45
CA TRP A 50 9.63 29.32 2.94
C TRP A 50 9.88 28.85 4.38
N SER A 51 8.86 28.61 5.20
CA SER A 51 9.07 27.89 6.47
C SER A 51 9.34 26.40 6.25
N LYS A 52 8.95 25.87 5.09
CA LYS A 52 9.12 24.47 4.69
C LYS A 52 10.35 24.27 3.79
N ARG A 53 11.54 24.62 4.31
CA ARG A 53 12.82 24.46 3.60
C ARG A 53 13.34 23.02 3.72
N LEU A 54 13.84 22.47 2.62
CA LEU A 54 14.32 21.09 2.55
C LEU A 54 15.81 21.04 2.26
N CYS A 55 16.51 20.14 2.94
CA CYS A 55 17.87 19.76 2.60
C CYS A 55 17.89 18.91 1.31
N ASN A 56 19.05 18.87 0.63
CA ASN A 56 19.19 18.16 -0.65
C ASN A 56 18.85 16.67 -0.56
N ALA A 57 19.17 16.00 0.56
CA ALA A 57 18.84 14.59 0.78
C ALA A 57 17.31 14.39 0.91
N CYS A 58 16.65 15.22 1.73
CA CYS A 58 15.20 15.21 1.92
C CYS A 58 14.45 15.56 0.63
N TYR A 59 14.97 16.52 -0.14
CA TYR A 59 14.50 16.86 -1.48
C TYR A 59 14.61 15.67 -2.44
N GLY A 60 15.79 15.04 -2.55
CA GLY A 60 16.00 13.90 -3.44
C GLY A 60 15.03 12.77 -3.16
N ARG A 61 14.84 12.43 -1.88
CA ARG A 61 13.88 11.40 -1.46
C ARG A 61 12.42 11.77 -1.79
N LEU A 62 11.99 13.01 -1.52
CA LEU A 62 10.62 13.44 -1.89
C LEU A 62 10.45 13.39 -3.41
N LEU A 63 11.45 13.87 -4.16
CA LEU A 63 11.41 13.88 -5.60
C LEU A 63 11.23 12.47 -6.17
N SER A 64 11.95 11.47 -5.65
CA SER A 64 11.77 10.08 -6.07
C SER A 64 10.34 9.57 -5.83
N LEU A 65 9.75 9.88 -4.68
CA LEU A 65 8.36 9.51 -4.38
C LEU A 65 7.37 10.24 -5.32
N TYR A 66 7.54 11.54 -5.54
CA TYR A 66 6.70 12.28 -6.48
C TYR A 66 6.86 11.80 -7.91
N GLN A 67 8.05 11.39 -8.34
CA GLN A 67 8.26 10.82 -9.68
C GLN A 67 7.48 9.52 -9.87
N ILE A 68 7.41 8.68 -8.83
CA ILE A 68 6.56 7.48 -8.85
C ILE A 68 5.08 7.90 -8.96
N LYS A 69 4.63 8.80 -8.08
CA LYS A 69 3.22 9.22 -7.96
C LYS A 69 2.70 10.02 -9.17
N ALA A 70 3.55 10.85 -9.79
CA ALA A 70 3.21 11.72 -10.91
C ALA A 70 3.51 11.10 -12.29
N GLY A 71 4.07 9.89 -12.34
CA GLY A 71 4.34 9.19 -13.60
C GLY A 71 3.06 8.90 -14.40
N THR A 72 3.21 8.40 -15.64
CA THR A 72 2.07 7.95 -16.48
C THR A 72 1.71 6.49 -16.28
N ALA A 73 2.42 5.78 -15.41
CA ALA A 73 2.19 4.37 -15.09
C ALA A 73 0.77 4.18 -14.51
N SER A 74 0.23 2.97 -14.62
CA SER A 74 -1.02 2.61 -13.95
C SER A 74 -0.91 2.73 -12.42
N GLU A 75 -2.04 2.89 -11.73
CA GLU A 75 -2.07 2.91 -10.26
C GLU A 75 -1.37 1.70 -9.65
N ASP A 76 -1.50 0.54 -10.29
CA ASP A 76 -0.89 -0.73 -9.88
C ASP A 76 0.63 -0.69 -9.96
N GLU A 77 1.18 -0.15 -11.05
CA GLU A 77 2.62 0.00 -11.21
C GLU A 77 3.19 1.00 -10.19
N ARG A 78 2.46 2.09 -9.91
CA ARG A 78 2.87 3.08 -8.89
C ARG A 78 2.86 2.48 -7.49
N ALA A 79 1.84 1.70 -7.15
CA ALA A 79 1.76 1.01 -5.85
C ALA A 79 2.93 0.03 -5.67
N GLU A 80 3.32 -0.74 -6.69
CA GLU A 80 4.50 -1.62 -6.59
C GLU A 80 5.82 -0.84 -6.47
N ALA A 81 5.95 0.26 -7.21
CA ALA A 81 7.13 1.11 -7.11
C ALA A 81 7.24 1.76 -5.72
N LEU A 82 6.12 2.17 -5.11
CA LEU A 82 6.08 2.65 -3.73
C LEU A 82 6.41 1.55 -2.72
N ALA A 83 5.91 0.34 -2.91
CA ALA A 83 6.25 -0.81 -2.06
C ALA A 83 7.76 -1.14 -2.14
N SER A 84 8.33 -1.08 -3.34
CA SER A 84 9.77 -1.25 -3.55
C SER A 84 10.57 -0.13 -2.89
N ALA A 85 10.09 1.12 -3.00
CA ALA A 85 10.71 2.26 -2.33
C ALA A 85 10.63 2.14 -0.80
N LEU A 86 9.52 1.66 -0.25
CA LEU A 86 9.36 1.38 1.18
C LEU A 86 10.42 0.39 1.67
N ILE A 87 10.57 -0.75 0.98
CA ILE A 87 11.56 -1.78 1.35
C ILE A 87 12.98 -1.18 1.30
N ALA A 88 13.29 -0.38 0.29
CA ALA A 88 14.58 0.29 0.17
C ALA A 88 14.83 1.39 1.23
N MET A 89 13.82 1.82 1.98
CA MET A 89 13.96 2.85 3.03
C MET A 89 14.49 2.31 4.36
N ALA A 90 14.49 0.99 4.55
CA ALA A 90 14.95 0.32 5.76
C ALA A 90 16.08 -0.66 5.42
N ALA A 91 17.09 -0.77 6.29
CA ALA A 91 18.09 -1.82 6.15
C ALA A 91 17.47 -3.18 6.53
N ASP A 92 17.96 -4.27 5.94
CA ASP A 92 17.46 -5.62 6.22
C ASP A 92 17.51 -5.96 7.73
N ASP A 93 18.55 -5.52 8.43
CA ASP A 93 18.67 -5.71 9.89
C ASP A 93 17.61 -4.96 10.68
N ASP A 94 17.29 -3.73 10.26
CA ASP A 94 16.25 -2.92 10.88
C ASP A 94 14.87 -3.54 10.69
N VAL A 95 14.59 -4.03 9.47
CA VAL A 95 13.32 -4.73 9.16
C VAL A 95 13.23 -6.01 9.98
N ARG A 96 14.28 -6.83 10.05
CA ARG A 96 14.31 -8.03 10.89
C ARG A 96 14.10 -7.73 12.36
N HIS A 97 14.65 -6.63 12.85
CA HIS A 97 14.43 -6.19 14.23
C HIS A 97 12.98 -5.76 14.45
N ALA A 98 12.41 -4.97 13.54
CA ALA A 98 11.00 -4.57 13.58
C ALA A 98 10.05 -5.76 13.51
N GLU A 99 10.34 -6.78 12.69
CA GLU A 99 9.56 -8.03 12.63
C GLU A 99 9.55 -8.74 14.00
N LYS A 100 10.69 -8.82 14.69
CA LYS A 100 10.78 -9.42 16.03
C LYS A 100 9.97 -8.63 17.05
N LEU A 101 10.06 -7.31 17.03
CA LEU A 101 9.28 -6.44 17.93
C LEU A 101 7.78 -6.60 17.68
N PHE A 102 7.35 -6.63 16.42
CA PHE A 102 5.94 -6.82 16.07
C PHE A 102 5.42 -8.19 16.51
N ARG A 103 6.18 -9.27 16.31
CA ARG A 103 5.80 -10.60 16.80
C ARG A 103 5.69 -10.65 18.33
N ALA A 104 6.54 -9.92 19.04
CA ALA A 104 6.50 -9.87 20.50
C ALA A 104 5.30 -9.07 21.03
N SER A 105 4.81 -8.08 20.28
CA SER A 105 3.68 -7.24 20.70
C SER A 105 2.32 -7.73 20.17
N GLU A 106 2.31 -8.59 19.16
CA GLU A 106 1.10 -9.08 18.51
C GLU A 106 1.15 -10.61 18.32
N GLU A 107 0.50 -11.34 19.22
CA GLU A 107 0.44 -12.81 19.19
C GLU A 107 -0.16 -13.34 17.87
N ARG A 108 -1.11 -12.61 17.27
CA ARG A 108 -1.74 -13.01 16.00
C ARG A 108 -0.76 -13.00 14.82
N ALA A 109 0.40 -12.35 14.95
CA ALA A 109 1.42 -12.26 13.91
C ALA A 109 2.00 -13.63 13.50
N GLU A 110 1.93 -14.65 14.36
CA GLU A 110 2.34 -16.01 14.02
C GLU A 110 1.53 -16.63 12.88
N ARG A 111 0.31 -16.13 12.66
CA ARG A 111 -0.60 -16.62 11.62
C ARG A 111 -0.38 -15.92 10.28
N LEU A 112 0.49 -14.93 10.20
CA LEU A 112 0.79 -14.22 8.96
C LEU A 112 1.88 -14.93 8.14
N SER A 113 1.80 -14.79 6.83
CA SER A 113 2.89 -15.11 5.93
C SER A 113 4.11 -14.23 6.22
N ALA A 114 5.31 -14.75 5.90
CA ALA A 114 6.55 -13.98 6.03
C ALA A 114 6.53 -12.69 5.20
N GLU A 115 5.88 -12.71 4.03
CA GLU A 115 5.74 -11.55 3.15
C GLU A 115 4.86 -10.47 3.78
N ALA A 116 3.67 -10.81 4.27
CA ALA A 116 2.79 -9.85 4.93
C ALA A 116 3.43 -9.26 6.18
N LEU A 117 4.11 -10.09 6.98
CA LEU A 117 4.81 -9.63 8.16
C LEU A 117 5.92 -8.64 7.81
N ARG A 118 6.73 -8.93 6.78
CA ARG A 118 7.79 -8.03 6.32
C ARG A 118 7.23 -6.67 5.92
N PHE A 119 6.11 -6.64 5.20
CA PHE A 119 5.45 -5.39 4.83
C PHE A 119 4.97 -4.59 6.04
N ILE A 120 4.33 -5.24 7.02
CA ILE A 120 3.88 -4.57 8.26
C ILE A 120 5.07 -4.04 9.05
N ALA A 121 6.08 -4.87 9.29
CA ALA A 121 7.26 -4.49 10.06
C ALA A 121 8.02 -3.32 9.41
N THR A 122 8.15 -3.34 8.08
CA THR A 122 8.78 -2.23 7.34
C THR A 122 7.92 -0.97 7.42
N ALA A 123 6.59 -1.09 7.30
CA ALA A 123 5.67 0.04 7.43
C ALA A 123 5.74 0.67 8.84
N GLU A 124 5.68 -0.14 9.90
CA GLU A 124 5.79 0.32 11.29
C GLU A 124 7.15 0.94 11.58
N TYR A 125 8.24 0.34 11.09
CA TYR A 125 9.59 0.90 11.23
C TYR A 125 9.70 2.27 10.56
N VAL A 126 9.25 2.36 9.30
CA VAL A 126 9.26 3.63 8.56
C VAL A 126 8.38 4.64 9.28
N ALA A 127 7.16 4.27 9.65
CA ALA A 127 6.23 5.11 10.41
C ALA A 127 6.86 5.67 11.70
N GLY A 128 7.54 4.85 12.50
CA GLY A 128 8.23 5.31 13.71
C GLY A 128 9.32 6.36 13.42
N ARG A 129 9.99 6.28 12.26
CA ARG A 129 10.91 7.33 11.79
C ARG A 129 10.18 8.56 11.25
N LEU A 130 8.98 8.38 10.71
CA LEU A 130 8.12 9.47 10.25
C LEU A 130 7.45 10.21 11.42
N GLU A 131 7.18 9.56 12.55
CA GLU A 131 6.60 10.22 13.74
C GLU A 131 7.51 11.30 14.32
N ALA A 132 8.82 11.13 14.19
CA ALA A 132 9.79 12.17 14.54
C ALA A 132 9.65 13.43 13.67
N ASP A 133 8.97 13.35 12.52
CA ASP A 133 8.72 14.45 11.61
C ASP A 133 7.37 14.25 10.84
N PRO A 134 6.22 14.54 11.47
CA PRO A 134 4.90 14.17 10.97
C PRO A 134 4.52 14.80 9.62
N GLN A 135 5.26 15.82 9.20
CA GLN A 135 5.04 16.59 7.96
C GLN A 135 5.63 15.89 6.72
N LEU A 136 6.19 14.71 6.93
CA LEU A 136 6.65 13.80 5.90
C LEU A 136 5.53 13.19 5.07
N GLU A 137 5.88 12.68 3.89
CA GLU A 137 4.97 11.91 3.04
C GLU A 137 4.86 10.46 3.53
N TRP A 138 3.67 10.04 3.96
CA TRP A 138 3.40 8.73 4.58
C TRP A 138 2.96 7.63 3.59
N SER A 139 2.77 7.93 2.31
CA SER A 139 2.31 6.98 1.28
C SER A 139 3.08 5.67 1.26
N PRO A 140 4.44 5.63 1.38
CA PRO A 140 5.14 4.35 1.42
C PRO A 140 4.71 3.47 2.59
N ALA A 141 4.56 4.03 3.79
CA ALA A 141 4.14 3.28 4.98
C ALA A 141 2.69 2.79 4.83
N VAL A 142 1.79 3.62 4.30
CA VAL A 142 0.41 3.25 4.00
C VAL A 142 0.34 2.11 2.98
N ILE A 143 1.13 2.19 1.89
CA ILE A 143 1.23 1.11 0.89
C ILE A 143 1.73 -0.18 1.52
N GLY A 144 2.69 -0.13 2.44
CA GLY A 144 3.16 -1.32 3.15
C GLY A 144 2.02 -2.08 3.85
N LEU A 145 1.17 -1.37 4.59
CA LEU A 145 0.00 -1.99 5.24
C LEU A 145 -0.98 -2.59 4.22
N CYS A 146 -1.24 -1.91 3.09
CA CYS A 146 -2.08 -2.43 2.02
C CYS A 146 -1.49 -3.69 1.36
N LYS A 147 -0.18 -3.71 1.09
CA LYS A 147 0.53 -4.86 0.50
C LYS A 147 0.52 -6.08 1.43
N ALA A 148 0.51 -5.88 2.74
CA ALA A 148 0.35 -6.98 3.69
C ALA A 148 -1.02 -7.69 3.53
N VAL A 149 -2.10 -6.92 3.32
CA VAL A 149 -3.42 -7.51 3.02
C VAL A 149 -3.41 -8.21 1.67
N GLU A 150 -2.80 -7.62 0.64
CA GLU A 150 -2.67 -8.27 -0.67
C GLU A 150 -1.92 -9.60 -0.58
N ALA A 151 -0.80 -9.65 0.15
CA ALA A 151 -0.03 -10.87 0.36
C ALA A 151 -0.86 -11.98 1.01
N GLU A 152 -1.65 -11.65 2.04
CA GLU A 152 -2.55 -12.62 2.69
C GLU A 152 -3.72 -13.03 1.78
N LEU A 153 -4.31 -12.12 1.01
CA LEU A 153 -5.34 -12.46 0.01
C LEU A 153 -4.80 -13.45 -1.01
N VAL A 154 -3.57 -13.23 -1.48
CA VAL A 154 -2.89 -14.13 -2.42
C VAL A 154 -2.67 -15.50 -1.78
N GLY A 155 -2.05 -15.53 -0.60
CA GLY A 155 -1.71 -16.77 0.11
C GLY A 155 -2.93 -17.60 0.48
N ARG A 156 -3.99 -16.95 0.98
CA ARG A 156 -5.13 -17.61 1.61
C ARG A 156 -6.31 -17.83 0.68
N MET A 157 -6.47 -17.01 -0.35
CA MET A 157 -7.64 -17.08 -1.23
C MET A 157 -7.25 -17.40 -2.67
N LEU A 158 -6.38 -16.60 -3.28
CA LEU A 158 -6.11 -16.74 -4.72
C LEU A 158 -5.31 -18.00 -5.05
N LYS A 159 -4.28 -18.35 -4.27
CA LYS A 159 -3.51 -19.59 -4.48
C LYS A 159 -4.37 -20.84 -4.30
N PRO A 160 -5.18 -20.99 -3.22
CA PRO A 160 -6.11 -22.11 -3.10
C PRO A 160 -7.17 -22.15 -4.20
N LEU A 161 -7.70 -20.99 -4.62
CA LEU A 161 -8.65 -20.90 -5.73
C LEU A 161 -8.02 -21.36 -7.05
N ALA A 162 -6.80 -20.92 -7.34
CA ALA A 162 -6.05 -21.35 -8.52
C ALA A 162 -5.78 -22.86 -8.51
N ALA A 163 -5.39 -23.42 -7.36
CA ALA A 163 -5.20 -24.86 -7.22
C ALA A 163 -6.51 -25.62 -7.49
N LEU A 164 -7.63 -25.16 -6.95
CA LEU A 164 -8.95 -25.76 -7.16
C LEU A 164 -9.41 -25.66 -8.62
N ALA A 165 -9.15 -24.53 -9.28
CA ALA A 165 -9.55 -24.26 -10.65
C ALA A 165 -8.55 -24.79 -11.71
N SER A 166 -7.41 -25.36 -11.30
CA SER A 166 -6.33 -25.80 -12.21
C SER A 166 -6.75 -26.84 -13.26
N ARG A 167 -7.84 -27.58 -13.00
CA ARG A 167 -8.38 -28.61 -13.90
C ARG A 167 -9.60 -28.14 -14.69
N GLU A 168 -10.02 -26.91 -14.47
CA GLU A 168 -11.24 -26.34 -15.02
C GLU A 168 -10.95 -25.52 -16.28
N ASN A 169 -11.90 -25.45 -17.22
CA ASN A 169 -11.77 -24.60 -18.39
C ASN A 169 -12.22 -23.16 -18.08
N LEU A 170 -11.27 -22.28 -17.80
CA LEU A 170 -11.52 -20.87 -17.49
C LEU A 170 -11.54 -19.95 -18.73
N ALA A 171 -11.61 -20.48 -19.96
CA ALA A 171 -11.49 -19.67 -21.18
C ALA A 171 -12.55 -18.55 -21.27
N ALA A 172 -13.81 -18.86 -20.93
CA ALA A 172 -14.89 -17.87 -20.91
C ALA A 172 -14.70 -16.85 -19.77
N ASP A 173 -14.34 -17.32 -18.57
CA ASP A 173 -14.11 -16.45 -17.41
C ASP A 173 -12.97 -15.46 -17.66
N ARG A 174 -11.92 -15.85 -18.38
CA ARG A 174 -10.79 -14.98 -18.76
C ARG A 174 -11.19 -13.81 -19.66
N GLN A 175 -12.26 -13.95 -20.43
CA GLN A 175 -12.79 -12.89 -21.30
C GLN A 175 -13.82 -12.00 -20.59
N ASP A 176 -14.28 -12.41 -19.41
CA ASP A 176 -15.23 -11.64 -18.63
C ASP A 176 -14.56 -10.39 -18.04
N LYS A 177 -15.17 -9.22 -18.26
CA LYS A 177 -14.63 -7.93 -17.83
C LYS A 177 -14.48 -7.77 -16.31
N ASP A 178 -15.28 -8.48 -15.51
CA ASP A 178 -15.36 -8.27 -14.06
C ASP A 178 -14.60 -9.35 -13.27
N ILE A 179 -14.45 -10.56 -13.84
CA ILE A 179 -13.72 -11.66 -13.18
C ILE A 179 -12.46 -12.10 -13.93
N GLY A 180 -12.21 -11.57 -15.13
CA GLY A 180 -11.15 -12.02 -16.03
C GLY A 180 -9.75 -11.90 -15.47
N ARG A 181 -9.46 -10.90 -14.64
CA ARG A 181 -8.14 -10.76 -13.96
C ARG A 181 -7.89 -11.92 -13.00
N VAL A 182 -8.89 -12.28 -12.19
CA VAL A 182 -8.80 -13.42 -11.25
C VAL A 182 -8.74 -14.74 -12.02
N ALA A 183 -9.55 -14.88 -13.08
CA ALA A 183 -9.53 -16.06 -13.96
C ALA A 183 -8.17 -16.25 -14.63
N ALA A 184 -7.57 -15.17 -15.11
CA ALA A 184 -6.26 -15.19 -15.75
C ALA A 184 -5.15 -15.61 -14.78
N TYR A 185 -5.21 -15.17 -13.52
CA TYR A 185 -4.28 -15.63 -12.49
C TYR A 185 -4.51 -17.10 -12.13
N CYS A 186 -5.76 -17.53 -11.97
CA CYS A 186 -6.07 -18.92 -11.63
C CYS A 186 -5.67 -19.91 -12.72
N ALA A 187 -5.74 -19.50 -14.00
CA ALA A 187 -5.30 -20.29 -15.13
C ALA A 187 -3.77 -20.36 -15.28
N ASP A 188 -3.05 -19.35 -14.79
CA ASP A 188 -1.59 -19.26 -14.86
C ASP A 188 -1.06 -18.55 -13.60
N PRO A 189 -0.83 -19.29 -12.50
CA PRO A 189 -0.41 -18.72 -11.22
C PRO A 189 1.00 -18.10 -11.22
N ALA A 190 1.77 -18.26 -12.31
CA ALA A 190 3.04 -17.57 -12.50
C ALA A 190 2.84 -16.08 -12.86
N ARG A 191 1.64 -15.68 -13.26
CA ARG A 191 1.29 -14.27 -13.50
C ARG A 191 1.26 -13.47 -12.21
N LYS A 192 1.37 -12.15 -12.37
CA LYS A 192 1.12 -11.21 -11.28
C LYS A 192 -0.29 -11.44 -10.71
N PRO A 193 -0.44 -11.62 -9.39
CA PRO A 193 -1.76 -11.76 -8.78
C PRO A 193 -2.59 -10.48 -8.96
N PRO A 194 -3.92 -10.59 -8.98
CA PRO A 194 -4.81 -9.44 -8.96
C PRO A 194 -4.60 -8.66 -7.65
N GLU A 195 -4.47 -7.35 -7.80
CA GLU A 195 -4.38 -6.38 -6.72
C GLU A 195 -5.71 -6.24 -5.98
N LEU A 196 -5.67 -5.46 -4.90
CA LEU A 196 -6.77 -5.30 -3.97
C LEU A 196 -8.09 -4.84 -4.64
N GLY A 197 -8.00 -3.89 -5.57
CA GLY A 197 -9.15 -3.37 -6.31
C GLY A 197 -9.79 -4.42 -7.24
N ALA A 198 -8.99 -5.13 -8.04
CA ALA A 198 -9.49 -6.20 -8.89
C ALA A 198 -10.13 -7.33 -8.08
N PHE A 199 -9.55 -7.70 -6.93
CA PHE A 199 -10.13 -8.73 -6.09
C PHE A 199 -11.43 -8.27 -5.41
N ALA A 200 -11.51 -7.00 -4.97
CA ALA A 200 -12.74 -6.42 -4.45
C ALA A 200 -13.86 -6.43 -5.51
N HIS A 201 -13.55 -6.06 -6.77
CA HIS A 201 -14.50 -6.11 -7.88
C HIS A 201 -14.96 -7.53 -8.21
N PHE A 202 -14.04 -8.50 -8.15
CA PHE A 202 -14.39 -9.92 -8.24
C PHE A 202 -15.37 -10.34 -7.13
N LEU A 203 -15.10 -9.97 -5.87
CA LEU A 203 -16.01 -10.27 -4.76
C LEU A 203 -17.38 -9.60 -4.97
N GLN A 204 -17.43 -8.34 -5.40
CA GLN A 204 -18.68 -7.67 -5.73
C GLN A 204 -19.50 -8.48 -6.75
N THR A 205 -18.83 -8.99 -7.78
CA THR A 205 -19.45 -9.86 -8.79
C THR A 205 -19.96 -11.17 -8.20
N VAL A 206 -19.15 -11.85 -7.39
CA VAL A 206 -19.55 -13.07 -6.68
C VAL A 206 -20.75 -12.80 -5.78
N ILE A 207 -20.82 -11.66 -5.11
CA ILE A 207 -21.89 -11.32 -4.15
C ILE A 207 -23.21 -11.01 -4.87
N HIS A 208 -23.17 -10.25 -5.96
CA HIS A 208 -24.38 -9.65 -6.54
C HIS A 208 -24.87 -10.28 -7.85
N SER A 209 -24.04 -11.04 -8.57
CA SER A 209 -24.42 -11.58 -9.89
C SER A 209 -24.97 -13.00 -9.81
N THR A 210 -26.30 -13.16 -9.73
CA THR A 210 -26.96 -14.49 -9.78
C THR A 210 -26.57 -15.26 -11.04
N ARG A 211 -26.57 -14.59 -12.20
CA ARG A 211 -26.18 -15.20 -13.48
C ARG A 211 -24.78 -15.82 -13.42
N ARG A 212 -23.77 -15.08 -12.93
CA ARG A 212 -22.40 -15.61 -12.88
C ARG A 212 -22.23 -16.70 -11.83
N ARG A 213 -23.01 -16.71 -10.74
CA ARG A 213 -23.01 -17.84 -9.80
C ARG A 213 -23.45 -19.15 -10.47
N GLU A 214 -24.33 -19.08 -11.46
CA GLU A 214 -24.83 -20.23 -12.20
C GLU A 214 -23.95 -20.60 -13.41
N SER A 215 -23.33 -19.61 -14.06
CA SER A 215 -22.64 -19.84 -15.35
C SER A 215 -21.11 -19.78 -15.31
N SER A 216 -20.50 -19.14 -14.30
CA SER A 216 -19.04 -18.97 -14.23
C SER A 216 -18.40 -20.10 -13.44
N VAL A 217 -17.47 -20.79 -14.08
CA VAL A 217 -16.73 -21.92 -13.49
C VAL A 217 -15.85 -21.42 -12.33
N LEU A 218 -15.18 -20.28 -12.51
CA LEU A 218 -14.39 -19.63 -11.47
C LEU A 218 -15.24 -19.23 -10.26
N VAL A 219 -16.39 -18.59 -10.48
CA VAL A 219 -17.27 -18.16 -9.38
C VAL A 219 -17.76 -19.37 -8.60
N GLN A 220 -18.15 -20.44 -9.28
CA GLN A 220 -18.55 -21.68 -8.62
C GLN A 220 -17.40 -22.33 -7.83
N ALA A 221 -16.19 -22.37 -8.39
CA ALA A 221 -15.01 -22.85 -7.68
C ALA A 221 -14.76 -22.01 -6.41
N PHE A 222 -14.88 -20.70 -6.49
CA PHE A 222 -14.73 -19.80 -5.34
C PHE A 222 -15.80 -20.02 -4.25
N LEU A 223 -17.06 -20.23 -4.64
CA LEU A 223 -18.13 -20.56 -3.71
C LEU A 223 -17.90 -21.92 -3.03
N ARG A 224 -17.43 -22.94 -3.77
CA ARG A 224 -17.04 -24.24 -3.19
C ARG A 224 -15.88 -24.12 -2.21
N LEU A 225 -14.87 -23.33 -2.56
CA LEU A 225 -13.71 -23.08 -1.69
C LEU A 225 -14.14 -22.43 -0.36
N THR A 226 -14.94 -21.37 -0.46
CA THR A 226 -15.37 -20.57 0.70
C THR A 226 -16.41 -21.27 1.56
N ALA A 227 -17.21 -22.19 1.02
CA ALA A 227 -18.24 -22.93 1.77
C ALA A 227 -17.69 -23.68 3.00
N ASN A 228 -16.43 -24.12 2.95
CA ASN A 228 -15.78 -24.88 4.02
C ASN A 228 -15.08 -24.00 5.07
N TRP A 229 -15.07 -22.69 4.86
CA TRP A 229 -14.36 -21.77 5.73
C TRP A 229 -15.25 -21.23 6.85
N PRO A 230 -14.71 -21.07 8.08
CA PRO A 230 -15.48 -20.63 9.24
C PRO A 230 -16.07 -19.22 9.05
N GLY A 231 -15.39 -18.35 8.32
CA GLY A 231 -15.85 -16.98 8.05
C GLY A 231 -16.57 -16.80 6.71
N SER A 232 -17.08 -17.87 6.09
CA SER A 232 -17.76 -17.81 4.78
C SER A 232 -18.83 -16.71 4.69
N GLN A 233 -19.61 -16.51 5.76
CA GLN A 233 -20.59 -15.43 5.86
C GLN A 233 -19.93 -14.05 5.70
N TRP A 234 -18.84 -13.77 6.42
CA TRP A 234 -18.16 -12.48 6.29
C TRP A 234 -17.47 -12.33 4.93
N LEU A 235 -17.00 -13.40 4.32
CA LEU A 235 -16.35 -13.33 3.00
C LEU A 235 -17.33 -13.02 1.87
N LEU A 236 -18.60 -13.46 2.00
CA LEU A 236 -19.61 -13.40 0.94
C LEU A 236 -20.77 -12.42 1.19
N GLN A 237 -20.77 -11.71 2.32
CA GLN A 237 -21.76 -10.65 2.57
C GLN A 237 -21.31 -9.30 1.99
N PRO A 238 -22.23 -8.45 1.50
CA PRO A 238 -21.89 -7.13 0.94
C PRO A 238 -21.05 -6.25 1.89
N GLU A 239 -21.40 -6.28 3.18
CA GLU A 239 -20.75 -5.52 4.26
C GLU A 239 -19.49 -6.21 4.82
N GLY A 240 -19.09 -7.31 4.21
CA GLY A 240 -18.02 -8.18 4.66
C GLY A 240 -16.66 -7.83 4.08
N LEU A 241 -15.93 -8.85 3.61
CA LEU A 241 -14.60 -8.67 3.01
C LEU A 241 -14.63 -7.67 1.84
N HIS A 242 -15.63 -7.73 0.97
CA HIS A 242 -15.78 -6.77 -0.13
C HIS A 242 -15.73 -5.32 0.35
N ARG A 243 -16.54 -4.94 1.36
CA ARG A 243 -16.53 -3.59 1.91
C ARG A 243 -15.19 -3.23 2.54
N ALA A 244 -14.56 -4.16 3.27
CA ALA A 244 -13.26 -3.94 3.89
C ALA A 244 -12.17 -3.66 2.84
N LEU A 245 -12.16 -4.41 1.74
CA LEU A 245 -11.21 -4.19 0.65
C LEU A 245 -11.52 -2.91 -0.13
N THR A 246 -12.78 -2.64 -0.46
CA THR A 246 -13.17 -1.40 -1.14
C THR A 246 -12.78 -0.16 -0.32
N ALA A 247 -13.00 -0.19 1.00
CA ALA A 247 -12.55 0.88 1.88
C ALA A 247 -11.02 1.04 1.86
N LEU A 248 -10.27 -0.07 1.91
CA LEU A 248 -8.81 -0.06 1.88
C LEU A 248 -8.26 0.46 0.54
N ALA A 249 -8.87 0.07 -0.58
CA ALA A 249 -8.54 0.55 -1.91
C ALA A 249 -8.77 2.07 -2.03
N VAL A 250 -9.99 2.52 -1.73
CA VAL A 250 -10.43 3.89 -2.01
C VAL A 250 -9.85 4.90 -1.03
N LYS A 251 -9.75 4.57 0.27
CA LYS A 251 -9.35 5.54 1.30
C LYS A 251 -7.84 5.61 1.51
N PHE A 252 -7.10 4.55 1.17
CA PHE A 252 -5.69 4.46 1.56
C PHE A 252 -4.80 4.09 0.38
N ARG A 253 -5.00 2.91 -0.23
CA ARG A 253 -4.12 2.39 -1.27
C ARG A 253 -4.05 3.32 -2.48
N ASN A 254 -5.19 3.68 -3.05
CA ASN A 254 -5.24 4.53 -4.25
C ASN A 254 -4.71 5.93 -3.94
N PRO A 255 -5.18 6.65 -2.91
CA PRO A 255 -4.59 7.94 -2.54
C PRO A 255 -3.06 7.90 -2.36
N ALA A 256 -2.53 6.85 -1.74
CA ALA A 256 -1.09 6.68 -1.57
C ALA A 256 -0.34 6.55 -2.92
N ALA A 257 -0.96 5.91 -3.91
CA ALA A 257 -0.41 5.72 -5.26
C ALA A 257 -0.65 6.92 -6.21
N HIS A 258 -1.65 7.76 -5.93
CA HIS A 258 -1.94 9.01 -6.65
C HIS A 258 -1.09 10.16 -6.13
N THR A 259 -1.35 11.40 -6.55
CA THR A 259 -0.57 12.58 -6.14
C THR A 259 -0.94 13.11 -4.75
N ASP A 260 -1.93 12.53 -4.08
CA ASP A 260 -2.42 13.00 -2.78
C ASP A 260 -1.35 12.86 -1.71
N GLU A 261 -1.16 13.88 -0.88
CA GLU A 261 -0.22 13.81 0.24
C GLU A 261 -0.90 13.12 1.42
N LEU A 262 -0.31 12.03 1.90
CA LEU A 262 -0.81 11.31 3.07
C LEU A 262 -0.01 11.68 4.30
N GLY A 263 -0.72 11.94 5.39
CA GLY A 263 -0.18 12.29 6.69
C GLY A 263 -0.25 11.16 7.71
N GLN A 264 0.20 11.47 8.92
CA GLN A 264 0.17 10.54 10.05
C GLN A 264 -1.24 10.02 10.37
N GLN A 265 -2.27 10.86 10.22
CA GLN A 265 -3.67 10.45 10.46
C GLN A 265 -4.14 9.42 9.44
N ASP A 266 -3.76 9.56 8.18
CA ASP A 266 -4.09 8.58 7.13
C ASP A 266 -3.41 7.24 7.41
N TYR A 267 -2.15 7.28 7.87
CA TYR A 267 -1.44 6.09 8.32
C TYR A 267 -2.13 5.43 9.51
N ALA A 268 -2.45 6.19 10.56
CA ALA A 268 -3.12 5.66 11.74
C ALA A 268 -4.49 5.03 11.39
N GLY A 269 -5.26 5.68 10.51
CA GLY A 269 -6.52 5.14 10.01
C GLY A 269 -6.34 3.86 9.18
N CYS A 270 -5.33 3.81 8.31
CA CYS A 270 -5.00 2.60 7.57
C CYS A 270 -4.55 1.47 8.51
N ARG A 271 -3.71 1.78 9.48
CA ARG A 271 -3.19 0.86 10.49
C ARG A 271 -4.32 0.24 11.30
N ASP A 272 -5.25 1.05 11.80
CA ASP A 272 -6.42 0.54 12.52
C ASP A 272 -7.30 -0.34 11.61
N HIS A 273 -7.55 0.09 10.37
CA HIS A 273 -8.34 -0.69 9.41
C HIS A 273 -7.69 -2.03 9.03
N VAL A 274 -6.36 -2.10 8.98
CA VAL A 274 -5.63 -3.31 8.57
C VAL A 274 -5.32 -4.21 9.76
N ILE A 275 -4.63 -3.68 10.78
CA ILE A 275 -4.10 -4.44 11.93
C ILE A 275 -4.64 -4.00 13.29
N GLY A 276 -5.66 -3.13 13.34
CA GLY A 276 -6.37 -2.80 14.59
C GLY A 276 -7.04 -4.02 15.22
N SER A 277 -7.73 -3.85 16.37
CA SER A 277 -8.36 -4.97 17.08
C SER A 277 -9.24 -5.83 16.16
N ASP A 278 -10.06 -5.16 15.35
CA ASP A 278 -10.97 -5.74 14.36
C ASP A 278 -10.49 -5.56 12.90
N GLY A 279 -9.18 -5.37 12.73
CA GLY A 279 -8.56 -5.11 11.44
C GLY A 279 -8.88 -6.16 10.37
N ALA A 280 -9.02 -5.71 9.13
CA ALA A 280 -9.38 -6.53 7.98
C ALA A 280 -8.43 -7.72 7.79
N LEU A 281 -7.14 -7.56 8.12
CA LEU A 281 -6.14 -8.62 8.03
C LEU A 281 -6.46 -9.77 9.00
N TRP A 282 -6.76 -9.45 10.26
CA TRP A 282 -7.08 -10.45 11.27
C TRP A 282 -8.39 -11.15 10.99
N ARG A 283 -9.39 -10.41 10.52
CA ARG A 283 -10.66 -10.99 10.09
C ARG A 283 -10.47 -11.93 8.90
N LEU A 284 -9.62 -11.59 7.94
CA LEU A 284 -9.27 -12.47 6.82
C LEU A 284 -8.57 -13.75 7.30
N VAL A 285 -7.60 -13.62 8.21
CA VAL A 285 -6.87 -14.75 8.79
C VAL A 285 -7.82 -15.72 9.51
N VAL A 286 -8.72 -15.21 10.35
CA VAL A 286 -9.72 -16.01 11.06
C VAL A 286 -10.73 -16.62 10.07
N ALA A 287 -11.20 -15.83 9.10
CA ALA A 287 -12.23 -16.26 8.18
C ALA A 287 -11.78 -17.38 7.25
N THR A 288 -10.48 -17.50 6.98
CA THR A 288 -9.89 -18.46 6.03
C THR A 288 -9.13 -19.61 6.71
N GLU A 289 -9.17 -19.69 8.04
CA GLU A 289 -8.50 -20.76 8.75
C GLU A 289 -9.22 -22.10 8.50
N PRO A 290 -8.52 -23.15 8.02
CA PRO A 290 -9.14 -24.46 7.86
C PRO A 290 -9.72 -24.92 9.20
N ARG A 291 -10.95 -25.47 9.18
CA ARG A 291 -11.48 -26.17 10.36
C ARG A 291 -10.51 -27.32 10.68
N ARG A 292 -9.91 -27.29 11.87
CA ARG A 292 -9.10 -28.39 12.40
C ARG A 292 -9.97 -29.62 12.64
#